data_AF-A0A7L5JSL0-F1
#
_entry.id   AF-A0A7L5JSL0-F1
#
_cell.length_a   1.000
_cell.length_b   1.000
_cell.length_c   1.000
_cell.angle_alpha   90.00
_cell.angle_beta   90.00
_cell.angle_gamma   90.00
#
_symmetry.space_group_name_H-M   'P 1'
#
loop_
_entity.id
_entity.type
_entity.pdbx_description
1 polymer ?
#
loop_
_entity_poly.entity_id
_entity_poly.type
_entity_poly.pdbx_seq_one_letter_code
_entity_poly.pdbx_strand_id
1 'polypeptide(L)'
;MENTKDYKSQIFSNISKVENEIVILKQKYNKFFSIDHIFSNENGGKTRLNRQLYNENHEDIQTSIMEINYILEESLGYLKEELKMLLAKYNQFEKLDLNEFLIDDKNFFELLSISLKTQIMGGDLKNRYINDIKSIIDLKNRLNNLKYFISNFDTSTFDRHINKLGIEELINSSLIFEVIDSYALQYEELLKFELEIINFQKPKYKINSLKPINNLLELHRRKVDDYFYADTRYKIILDFDTNFQLKRTVNLNLAYVENIISNLIEQSCMDIIKKELKKGKVQKFISILINYNKNKLQIIVKNNGFEVGDIYNLFMLNSENKTIIETKNLVNSLNGELSIETKENEGMQYSVVIDVKNQI
;
A
#
# COMPACT_ATOMS: atom_id res chain seq x y z
N MET A 1 25.33 -8.19 30.43
CA MET A 1 25.12 -8.48 29.00
C MET A 1 23.86 -7.74 28.60
N GLU A 2 23.84 -6.83 27.65
CA GLU A 2 24.79 -6.19 26.75
C GLU A 2 23.92 -5.15 26.02
N ASN A 3 24.46 -4.01 25.59
CA ASN A 3 23.72 -2.93 24.91
C ASN A 3 22.60 -3.47 23.99
N THR A 4 21.35 -3.40 24.43
CA THR A 4 20.20 -3.42 23.53
C THR A 4 20.37 -2.16 22.69
N LYS A 5 20.97 -2.30 21.50
CA LYS A 5 20.90 -1.28 20.46
C LYS A 5 19.43 -0.85 20.38
N ASP A 6 19.13 0.38 20.77
CA ASP A 6 17.76 0.87 20.79
C ASP A 6 17.25 0.90 19.34
N TYR A 7 16.53 -0.15 18.93
CA TYR A 7 15.99 -0.30 17.59
C TYR A 7 15.05 0.86 17.26
N LYS A 8 14.36 1.43 18.26
CA LYS A 8 13.49 2.60 18.06
C LYS A 8 14.30 3.82 17.67
N SER A 9 15.40 4.10 18.37
CA SER A 9 16.30 5.19 18.03
C SER A 9 16.89 5.04 16.62
N GLN A 10 17.26 3.83 16.21
CA GLN A 10 17.75 3.56 14.84
C GLN A 10 16.66 3.82 13.79
N ILE A 11 15.45 3.30 14.01
CA ILE A 11 14.31 3.53 13.12
C ILE A 11 13.99 5.02 13.03
N PHE A 12 13.97 5.75 14.15
CA PHE A 12 13.67 7.18 14.14
C PHE A 12 14.75 8.00 13.43
N SER A 13 16.03 7.62 13.56
CA SER A 13 17.11 8.21 12.76
C SER A 13 16.90 7.95 11.26
N ASN A 14 16.49 6.73 10.89
CA ASN A 14 16.18 6.39 9.51
C ASN A 14 14.96 7.17 8.96
N ILE A 15 13.92 7.37 9.76
CA ILE A 15 12.77 8.22 9.38
C ILE A 15 13.21 9.67 9.12
N SER A 16 14.13 10.23 9.91
CA SER A 16 14.69 11.56 9.64
C SER A 16 15.52 11.61 8.35
N LYS A 17 16.20 10.53 7.97
CA LYS A 17 16.86 10.45 6.65
C LYS A 17 15.83 10.45 5.52
N VAL A 18 14.74 9.69 5.66
CA VAL A 18 13.63 9.68 4.69
C VAL A 18 13.02 11.07 4.56
N GLU A 19 12.81 11.79 5.67
CA GLU A 19 12.31 13.17 5.65
C GLU A 19 13.18 14.10 4.79
N ASN A 20 14.51 14.00 4.90
CA ASN A 20 15.44 14.76 4.07
C ASN A 20 15.33 14.37 2.58
N GLU A 21 15.25 13.07 2.29
CA GLU A 21 15.14 12.59 0.90
C GLU A 21 13.82 13.00 0.25
N ILE A 22 12.72 13.11 1.01
CA ILE A 22 11.44 13.65 0.52
C ILE A 22 11.58 15.08 0.03
N VAL A 23 12.36 15.93 0.71
CA VAL A 23 12.59 17.31 0.27
C VAL A 23 13.24 17.33 -1.11
N ILE A 24 14.23 16.47 -1.33
CA ILE A 24 14.91 16.30 -2.63
C ILE A 24 13.92 15.78 -3.67
N LEU A 25 13.16 14.73 -3.33
CA LEU A 25 12.19 14.11 -4.23
C LEU A 25 11.10 15.09 -4.68
N LYS A 26 10.56 15.92 -3.78
CA LYS A 26 9.59 16.96 -4.14
C LYS A 26 10.16 17.98 -5.12
N GLN A 27 11.43 18.36 -4.98
CA GLN A 27 12.08 19.27 -5.94
C GLN A 27 12.20 18.62 -7.33
N LYS A 28 12.53 17.32 -7.38
CA LYS A 28 12.58 16.55 -8.64
C LYS A 28 11.20 16.47 -9.30
N TYR A 29 10.15 16.18 -8.53
CA TYR A 29 8.77 16.23 -9.01
C TYR A 29 8.38 17.63 -9.53
N ASN A 30 8.71 18.70 -8.82
CA ASN A 30 8.42 20.06 -9.28
C ASN A 30 9.13 20.42 -10.59
N LYS A 31 10.38 19.98 -10.77
CA LYS A 31 11.14 20.14 -12.01
C LYS A 31 10.46 19.39 -13.16
N PHE A 32 9.93 18.20 -12.89
CA PHE A 32 9.22 17.37 -13.86
C PHE A 32 7.98 18.06 -14.45
N PHE A 33 7.23 18.82 -13.64
CA PHE A 33 6.06 19.58 -14.09
C PHE A 33 6.37 20.91 -14.78
N SER A 34 7.65 21.29 -14.89
CA SER A 34 8.02 22.48 -15.65
C SER A 34 7.86 22.20 -17.15
N ILE A 35 6.82 22.77 -17.75
CA ILE A 35 6.45 22.62 -19.18
C ILE A 35 7.67 22.86 -20.09
N ASP A 36 8.51 23.84 -19.77
CA ASP A 36 9.70 24.18 -20.54
C ASP A 36 10.78 23.08 -20.55
N HIS A 37 10.69 22.10 -19.64
CA HIS A 37 11.69 21.06 -19.43
C HIS A 37 11.26 19.68 -19.94
N ILE A 38 9.97 19.48 -20.25
CA ILE A 38 9.46 18.18 -20.75
C ILE A 38 8.82 18.28 -22.13
N PHE A 39 8.60 19.49 -22.65
CA PHE A 39 8.09 19.69 -23.99
C PHE A 39 9.14 20.28 -24.92
N SER A 40 9.14 19.84 -26.17
CA SER A 40 9.91 20.46 -27.24
C SER A 40 8.98 21.05 -28.30
N ASN A 41 9.37 22.16 -28.90
CA ASN A 41 8.70 22.72 -30.08
C ASN A 41 9.30 22.09 -31.33
N GLU A 42 8.46 21.43 -32.13
CA GLU A 42 8.86 20.94 -33.46
C GLU A 42 8.64 22.00 -34.54
N ASN A 43 9.33 21.84 -35.67
CA ASN A 43 9.11 22.66 -36.86
C ASN A 43 7.64 22.58 -37.29
N GLY A 44 6.93 23.72 -37.24
CA GLY A 44 5.49 23.80 -37.48
C GLY A 44 4.64 24.18 -36.25
N GLY A 45 5.26 24.44 -35.09
CA GLY A 45 4.58 25.02 -33.93
C GLY A 45 3.79 24.03 -33.07
N LYS A 46 3.98 22.72 -33.26
CA LYS A 46 3.38 21.69 -32.42
C LYS A 46 4.29 21.40 -31.22
N THR A 47 3.68 21.36 -30.04
CA THR A 47 4.33 20.96 -28.79
C THR A 47 4.31 19.44 -28.67
N ARG A 48 5.47 18.85 -28.38
CA ARG A 48 5.63 17.39 -28.25
C ARG A 48 6.23 17.05 -26.89
N LEU A 49 5.75 15.96 -26.26
CA LEU A 49 6.40 15.40 -25.08
C LEU A 49 7.81 14.89 -25.46
N ASN A 50 8.84 15.46 -24.85
CA ASN A 50 10.22 15.07 -25.03
C ASN A 50 10.51 13.83 -24.19
N ARG A 51 10.44 12.65 -24.84
CA ARG A 51 10.70 11.36 -24.19
C ARG A 51 12.07 11.28 -23.52
N GLN A 52 13.11 11.86 -24.12
CA GLN A 52 14.45 11.78 -23.52
C GLN A 52 14.50 12.53 -22.19
N LEU A 53 14.06 13.79 -22.18
CA LEU A 53 14.02 14.59 -20.95
C LEU A 53 13.07 13.98 -19.91
N TYR A 54 11.96 13.40 -20.36
CA TYR A 54 11.05 12.66 -19.50
C TYR A 54 11.75 11.47 -18.82
N ASN A 55 12.47 10.63 -19.59
CA ASN A 55 13.18 9.46 -19.07
C ASN A 55 14.31 9.86 -18.11
N GLU A 56 15.08 10.91 -18.44
CA GLU A 56 16.13 11.45 -17.56
C GLU A 56 15.56 11.90 -16.21
N ASN A 57 14.44 12.65 -16.21
CA ASN A 57 13.81 13.06 -14.96
C ASN A 57 13.15 11.88 -14.21
N HIS A 58 12.65 10.86 -14.94
CA HIS A 58 12.15 9.63 -14.34
C HIS A 58 13.26 8.89 -13.57
N GLU A 59 14.44 8.72 -14.17
CA GLU A 59 15.60 8.09 -13.52
C GLU A 59 16.04 8.86 -12.25
N ASP A 60 16.04 10.18 -12.30
CA ASP A 60 16.34 11.04 -11.14
C ASP A 60 15.33 10.81 -10.00
N ILE A 61 14.04 10.75 -10.31
CA ILE A 61 12.97 10.47 -9.36
C ILE A 61 13.14 9.07 -8.77
N GLN A 62 13.34 8.05 -9.62
CA GLN A 62 13.49 6.65 -9.20
C GLN A 62 14.67 6.45 -8.26
N THR A 63 15.78 7.14 -8.49
CA THR A 63 16.95 7.08 -7.59
C THR A 63 16.59 7.48 -6.16
N SER A 64 15.82 8.56 -5.98
CA SER A 64 15.34 8.98 -4.66
C SER A 64 14.32 8.02 -4.06
N ILE A 65 13.42 7.47 -4.88
CA ILE A 65 12.44 6.47 -4.44
C ILE A 65 13.14 5.20 -3.94
N MET A 66 14.18 4.74 -4.65
CA MET A 66 14.99 3.59 -4.26
C MET A 66 15.73 3.82 -2.94
N GLU A 67 16.29 5.00 -2.73
CA GLU A 67 16.96 5.37 -1.47
C GLU A 67 15.96 5.35 -0.29
N ILE A 68 14.78 5.96 -0.46
CA ILE A 68 13.72 5.91 0.55
C ILE A 68 13.34 4.45 0.87
N ASN A 69 13.11 3.63 -0.16
CA ASN A 69 12.75 2.23 0.03
C ASN A 69 13.86 1.45 0.77
N TYR A 70 15.12 1.66 0.41
CA TYR A 70 16.27 1.04 1.07
C TYR A 70 16.31 1.37 2.57
N ILE A 71 16.12 2.63 2.94
CA ILE A 71 16.10 3.07 4.35
C ILE A 71 14.92 2.42 5.12
N LEU A 72 13.76 2.25 4.48
CA LEU A 72 12.62 1.56 5.10
C LEU A 72 12.86 0.05 5.25
N GLU A 73 13.50 -0.61 4.28
CA GLU A 73 13.89 -2.02 4.38
C GLU A 73 14.91 -2.24 5.50
N GLU A 74 15.89 -1.35 5.65
CA GLU A 74 16.84 -1.37 6.77
C GLU A 74 16.09 -1.30 8.11
N SER A 75 15.09 -0.41 8.20
CA SER A 75 14.26 -0.24 9.39
C SER A 75 13.43 -1.49 9.72
N LEU A 76 12.88 -2.16 8.70
CA LEU A 76 12.22 -3.46 8.86
C LEU A 76 13.20 -4.56 9.29
N GLY A 77 14.44 -4.52 8.79
CA GLY A 77 15.52 -5.41 9.19
C GLY A 77 15.82 -5.33 10.70
N TYR A 78 15.91 -4.11 11.24
CA TYR A 78 16.08 -3.91 12.69
C TYR A 78 14.93 -4.52 13.51
N LEU A 79 13.68 -4.34 13.09
CA LEU A 79 12.52 -4.93 13.76
C LEU A 79 12.50 -6.47 13.68
N LYS A 80 12.88 -7.02 12.53
CA LYS A 80 12.95 -8.47 12.31
C LYS A 80 13.96 -9.11 13.25
N GLU A 81 15.15 -8.55 13.38
CA GLU A 81 16.18 -9.07 14.30
C GLU A 81 15.77 -8.93 15.77
N GLU A 82 15.16 -7.81 16.16
CA GLU A 82 14.64 -7.64 17.51
C GLU A 82 13.53 -8.65 17.84
N LEU A 83 12.60 -8.89 16.91
CA LEU A 83 11.54 -9.89 17.10
C LEU A 83 12.15 -11.29 17.26
N LYS A 84 13.14 -11.65 16.44
CA LYS A 84 13.85 -12.93 16.55
C LYS A 84 14.48 -13.10 17.94
N MET A 85 15.16 -12.07 18.45
CA MET A 85 15.77 -12.10 19.78
C MET A 85 14.73 -12.30 20.89
N LEU A 86 13.60 -11.58 20.83
CA LEU A 86 12.51 -11.73 21.79
C LEU A 86 11.90 -13.13 21.76
N LEU A 87 11.60 -13.65 20.58
CA LEU A 87 11.00 -14.99 20.41
C LEU A 87 11.96 -16.10 20.86
N ALA A 88 13.26 -15.96 20.61
CA ALA A 88 14.28 -16.92 21.03
C ALA A 88 14.36 -17.06 22.56
N LYS A 89 14.16 -15.96 23.30
CA LYS A 89 14.24 -15.92 24.77
C LYS A 89 13.31 -16.93 25.46
N TYR A 90 12.20 -17.30 24.82
CA TYR A 90 11.19 -18.20 25.38
C TYR A 90 10.84 -19.36 24.45
N ASN A 91 11.76 -19.76 23.56
CA ASN A 91 11.59 -20.86 22.60
C ASN A 91 10.30 -20.75 21.77
N GLN A 92 9.93 -19.53 21.35
CA GLN A 92 8.76 -19.27 20.51
C GLN A 92 9.09 -19.27 19.01
N PHE A 93 10.35 -19.54 18.66
CA PHE A 93 10.90 -19.38 17.31
C PHE A 93 10.37 -20.42 16.31
N GLU A 94 10.12 -21.66 16.76
CA GLU A 94 9.77 -22.80 15.88
C GLU A 94 8.38 -22.67 15.21
N LYS A 95 7.61 -21.62 15.50
CA LYS A 95 6.22 -21.45 15.05
C LYS A 95 6.01 -20.36 14.00
N LEU A 96 7.05 -19.68 13.53
CA LEU A 96 6.93 -18.55 12.62
C LEU A 96 7.89 -18.65 11.43
N ASP A 97 7.36 -18.46 10.22
CA ASP A 97 8.19 -18.16 9.05
C ASP A 97 8.62 -16.70 9.09
N LEU A 98 9.76 -16.44 9.73
CA LEU A 98 10.34 -15.11 9.81
C LEU A 98 11.14 -14.72 8.55
N ASN A 99 11.22 -15.57 7.52
CA ASN A 99 11.97 -15.24 6.31
C ASN A 99 11.36 -14.03 5.61
N GLU A 100 10.04 -13.98 5.47
CA GLU A 100 9.32 -12.88 4.81
C GLU A 100 8.84 -11.80 5.80
N PHE A 101 9.05 -11.97 7.11
CA PHE A 101 8.50 -11.09 8.16
C PHE A 101 6.99 -10.83 8.01
N LEU A 102 6.29 -11.84 7.48
CA LEU A 102 4.86 -11.88 7.23
C LEU A 102 4.16 -12.58 8.41
N ILE A 103 3.29 -11.85 9.08
CA ILE A 103 2.63 -12.29 10.32
C ILE A 103 1.14 -11.97 10.21
N ASP A 104 0.27 -12.92 10.54
CA ASP A 104 -1.13 -12.62 10.87
C ASP A 104 -1.17 -12.20 12.35
N ASP A 105 -1.29 -10.91 12.60
CA ASP A 105 -1.05 -10.33 13.92
C ASP A 105 -2.00 -10.90 14.97
N LYS A 106 -3.28 -11.06 14.62
CA LYS A 106 -4.31 -11.56 15.53
C LYS A 106 -4.05 -13.02 15.88
N ASN A 107 -3.87 -13.87 14.87
CA ASN A 107 -3.60 -15.29 15.08
C ASN A 107 -2.28 -15.50 15.85
N PHE A 108 -1.26 -14.70 15.54
CA PHE A 108 0.02 -14.75 16.24
C PHE A 108 -0.12 -14.42 17.73
N PHE A 109 -0.84 -13.34 18.09
CA PHE A 109 -1.06 -13.02 19.51
C PHE A 109 -1.94 -14.04 20.25
N GLU A 110 -2.91 -14.66 19.58
CA GLU A 110 -3.70 -15.74 20.14
C GLU A 110 -2.82 -16.97 20.48
N LEU A 111 -1.99 -17.41 19.52
CA LEU A 111 -1.05 -18.52 19.72
C LEU A 111 0.03 -18.20 20.76
N LEU A 112 0.55 -16.98 20.76
CA LEU A 112 1.51 -16.49 21.74
C LEU A 112 0.91 -16.53 23.14
N SER A 113 -0.34 -16.08 23.29
CA SER A 113 -1.05 -16.08 24.57
C SER A 113 -1.27 -17.49 25.11
N ILE A 114 -1.62 -18.46 24.25
CA ILE A 114 -1.75 -19.87 24.63
C ILE A 114 -0.41 -20.44 25.08
N SER A 115 0.65 -20.18 24.29
CA SER A 115 2.01 -20.66 24.58
C SER A 115 2.57 -20.09 25.89
N LEU A 116 2.31 -18.81 26.18
CA LEU A 116 2.74 -18.18 27.43
C LEU A 116 1.96 -18.68 28.65
N LYS A 117 0.73 -19.17 28.51
CA LYS A 117 -0.02 -19.79 29.63
C LYS A 117 0.69 -21.03 30.16
N THR A 118 1.32 -21.82 29.30
CA THR A 118 2.03 -23.05 29.69
C THR A 118 3.41 -22.79 30.28
N GLN A 119 3.92 -21.55 30.23
CA GLN A 119 5.22 -21.19 30.81
C GLN A 119 5.12 -20.69 32.25
N ILE A 120 6.07 -21.13 33.08
CA ILE A 120 6.26 -20.66 34.47
C ILE A 120 6.93 -19.28 34.41
N MET A 121 6.11 -18.24 34.24
CA MET A 121 6.56 -16.85 34.17
C MET A 121 5.59 -15.96 34.96
N GLY A 122 6.14 -15.01 35.72
CA GLY A 122 5.33 -14.04 36.48
C GLY A 122 4.49 -13.15 35.57
N GLY A 123 3.28 -12.76 36.02
CA GLY A 123 2.32 -11.99 35.23
C GLY A 123 2.89 -10.69 34.64
N ASP A 124 3.64 -9.93 35.43
CA ASP A 124 4.26 -8.68 34.97
C ASP A 124 5.34 -8.87 33.90
N LEU A 125 6.04 -10.00 33.94
CA LEU A 125 7.03 -10.33 32.91
C LEU A 125 6.33 -10.74 31.61
N LYS A 126 5.24 -11.54 31.71
CA LYS A 126 4.40 -11.92 30.56
C LYS A 126 3.82 -10.68 29.87
N ASN A 127 3.27 -9.76 30.65
CA ASN A 127 2.66 -8.53 30.13
C ASN A 127 3.71 -7.63 29.43
N ARG A 128 4.90 -7.47 30.03
CA ARG A 128 6.00 -6.73 29.39
C ARG A 128 6.42 -7.35 28.06
N TYR A 129 6.61 -8.67 28.05
CA TYR A 129 7.00 -9.40 26.85
C TYR A 129 5.97 -9.27 25.71
N ILE A 130 4.68 -9.40 26.02
CA ILE A 130 3.60 -9.19 25.04
C ILE A 130 3.60 -7.75 24.52
N ASN A 131 3.78 -6.77 25.40
CA ASN A 131 3.82 -5.35 25.03
C ASN A 131 5.03 -5.00 24.15
N ASP A 132 6.19 -5.60 24.40
CA ASP A 132 7.40 -5.40 23.60
C ASP A 132 7.18 -5.92 22.17
N ILE A 133 6.64 -7.14 22.04
CA ILE A 133 6.28 -7.73 20.74
C ILE A 133 5.20 -6.90 20.03
N LYS A 134 4.18 -6.43 20.75
CA LYS A 134 3.16 -5.54 20.20
C LYS A 134 3.76 -4.25 19.66
N SER A 135 4.69 -3.64 20.41
CA SER A 135 5.39 -2.44 19.94
C SER A 135 6.17 -2.69 18.64
N ILE A 136 6.74 -3.88 18.45
CA ILE A 136 7.47 -4.24 17.22
C ILE A 136 6.50 -4.43 16.06
N ILE A 137 5.42 -5.18 16.25
CA ILE A 137 4.40 -5.42 15.22
C ILE A 137 3.72 -4.11 14.80
N ASP A 138 3.37 -3.25 15.77
CA ASP A 138 2.79 -1.93 15.49
C ASP A 138 3.74 -1.08 14.63
N LEU A 139 5.05 -1.07 14.93
CA LEU A 139 6.04 -0.36 14.11
C LEU A 139 6.22 -1.00 12.72
N LYS A 140 6.21 -2.33 12.63
CA LYS A 140 6.29 -3.05 11.36
C LYS A 140 5.11 -2.71 10.46
N ASN A 141 3.88 -2.70 10.98
CA ASN A 141 2.69 -2.34 10.19
C ASN A 141 2.74 -0.89 9.71
N ARG A 142 3.27 0.03 10.54
CA ARG A 142 3.47 1.43 10.15
C ARG A 142 4.53 1.58 9.05
N LEU A 143 5.66 0.88 9.14
CA LEU A 143 6.68 0.87 8.09
C LEU A 143 6.17 0.22 6.79
N ASN A 144 5.42 -0.89 6.87
CA ASN A 144 4.79 -1.48 5.69
C ASN A 144 3.76 -0.52 5.07
N ASN A 145 3.04 0.25 5.88
CA ASN A 145 2.14 1.29 5.38
C ASN A 145 2.88 2.42 4.65
N LEU A 146 4.09 2.77 5.08
CA LEU A 146 4.95 3.72 4.36
C LEU A 146 5.39 3.17 2.99
N LYS A 147 5.72 1.87 2.91
CA LYS A 147 6.06 1.21 1.64
C LYS A 147 4.89 1.15 0.66
N TYR A 148 3.66 1.11 1.16
CA TYR A 148 2.46 1.23 0.32
C TYR A 148 2.46 2.56 -0.47
N PHE A 149 2.73 3.70 0.18
CA PHE A 149 2.77 4.99 -0.51
C PHE A 149 3.84 5.00 -1.62
N ILE A 150 5.01 4.41 -1.36
CA ILE A 150 6.08 4.28 -2.36
C ILE A 150 5.52 3.67 -3.65
N SER A 151 4.74 2.59 -3.56
CA SER A 151 4.14 1.94 -4.73
C SER A 151 3.14 2.82 -5.50
N ASN A 152 2.58 3.85 -4.86
CA ASN A 152 1.64 4.77 -5.49
C ASN A 152 2.32 5.96 -6.17
N PHE A 153 3.36 6.52 -5.55
CA PHE A 153 4.15 7.59 -6.15
C PHE A 153 5.35 7.09 -6.99
N ASP A 154 5.47 5.78 -7.19
CA ASP A 154 6.44 5.20 -8.12
C ASP A 154 6.05 5.45 -9.59
N THR A 155 6.92 6.15 -10.31
CA THR A 155 6.70 6.58 -11.70
C THR A 155 6.92 5.47 -12.75
N SER A 156 7.42 4.29 -12.37
CA SER A 156 7.80 3.19 -13.26
C SER A 156 6.65 2.62 -14.08
N THR A 157 5.42 2.68 -13.55
CA THR A 157 4.23 2.19 -14.27
C THR A 157 3.94 3.07 -15.49
N PHE A 158 4.05 4.39 -15.33
CA PHE A 158 3.76 5.36 -16.39
C PHE A 158 4.93 5.54 -17.35
N ASP A 159 6.17 5.43 -16.89
CA ASP A 159 7.35 5.44 -17.77
C ASP A 159 7.32 4.32 -18.82
N ARG A 160 6.99 3.09 -18.40
CA ARG A 160 6.81 1.96 -19.31
C ARG A 160 5.75 2.21 -20.38
N HIS A 161 4.70 2.96 -20.06
CA HIS A 161 3.68 3.36 -21.02
C HIS A 161 4.23 4.36 -22.04
N ILE A 162 4.88 5.43 -21.58
CA ILE A 162 5.40 6.51 -22.45
C ILE A 162 6.48 6.05 -23.41
N ASN A 163 7.31 5.09 -22.98
CA ASN A 163 8.32 4.48 -23.83
C ASN A 163 7.73 3.68 -25.01
N LYS A 164 6.45 3.27 -24.93
CA LYS A 164 5.74 2.55 -26.00
C LYS A 164 4.99 3.46 -26.98
N LEU A 165 4.86 4.75 -26.68
CA LEU A 165 4.10 5.68 -27.51
C LEU A 165 4.78 5.93 -28.88
N GLY A 166 4.00 6.09 -29.93
CA GLY A 166 4.46 6.57 -31.23
C GLY A 166 4.73 8.08 -31.24
N ILE A 167 5.32 8.60 -32.31
CA ILE A 167 5.55 10.04 -32.49
C ILE A 167 4.23 10.82 -32.48
N GLU A 168 3.20 10.28 -33.13
CA GLU A 168 1.87 10.93 -33.18
C GLU A 168 1.19 11.00 -31.81
N GLU A 169 1.36 9.95 -31.00
CA GLU A 169 0.82 9.89 -29.64
C GLU A 169 1.53 10.89 -28.71
N LEU A 170 2.85 11.09 -28.87
CA LEU A 170 3.61 12.10 -28.11
C LEU A 170 3.25 13.55 -28.43
N ILE A 171 2.44 13.80 -29.48
CA ILE A 171 1.92 15.11 -29.87
C ILE A 171 0.41 15.21 -29.55
N ASN A 172 -0.22 14.10 -29.14
CA ASN A 172 -1.63 14.07 -28.80
C ASN A 172 -1.87 14.76 -27.45
N SER A 173 -2.55 15.92 -27.49
CA SER A 173 -2.81 16.72 -26.29
C SER A 173 -3.61 15.97 -25.23
N SER A 174 -4.59 15.15 -25.61
CA SER A 174 -5.37 14.36 -24.65
C SER A 174 -4.49 13.40 -23.86
N LEU A 175 -3.61 12.67 -24.55
CA LEU A 175 -2.69 11.73 -23.91
C LEU A 175 -1.68 12.47 -23.02
N ILE A 176 -1.17 13.62 -23.48
CA ILE A 176 -0.28 14.46 -22.69
C ILE A 176 -0.94 14.92 -21.39
N PHE A 177 -2.19 15.39 -21.44
CA PHE A 177 -2.91 15.80 -20.22
C PHE A 177 -3.22 14.61 -19.31
N GLU A 178 -3.56 13.44 -19.86
CA GLU A 178 -3.72 12.21 -19.08
C GLU A 178 -2.44 11.83 -18.33
N VAL A 179 -1.27 11.96 -18.97
CA VAL A 179 0.03 11.76 -18.32
C VAL A 179 0.23 12.77 -17.18
N ILE A 180 0.05 14.07 -17.44
CA ILE A 180 0.22 15.13 -16.42
C ILE A 180 -0.68 14.87 -15.21
N ASP A 181 -1.96 14.58 -15.44
CA ASP A 181 -2.91 14.31 -14.37
C ASP A 181 -2.51 13.07 -13.56
N SER A 182 -1.98 12.03 -14.22
CA SER A 182 -1.52 10.80 -13.55
C SER A 182 -0.38 11.12 -12.60
N TYR A 183 0.59 11.91 -13.07
CA TYR A 183 1.69 12.40 -12.26
C TYR A 183 1.23 13.29 -11.12
N ALA A 184 0.24 14.16 -11.34
CA ALA A 184 -0.31 15.01 -10.29
C ALA A 184 -0.90 14.16 -9.15
N LEU A 185 -1.63 13.08 -9.50
CA LEU A 185 -2.14 12.12 -8.52
C LEU A 185 -1.01 11.39 -7.76
N GLN A 186 0.08 11.02 -8.45
CA GLN A 186 1.27 10.46 -7.79
C GLN A 186 1.93 11.45 -6.82
N TYR A 187 2.01 12.72 -7.22
CA TYR A 187 2.55 13.77 -6.36
C TYR A 187 1.68 14.01 -5.13
N GLU A 188 0.35 13.94 -5.25
CA GLU A 188 -0.53 13.97 -4.08
C GLU A 188 -0.24 12.82 -3.10
N GLU A 189 0.04 11.62 -3.59
CA GLU A 189 0.44 10.48 -2.75
C GLU A 189 1.81 10.70 -2.07
N LEU A 190 2.75 11.37 -2.74
CA LEU A 190 4.01 11.81 -2.12
C LEU A 190 3.77 12.83 -1.00
N LEU A 191 2.83 13.76 -1.17
CA LEU A 191 2.47 14.72 -0.11
C LEU A 191 1.81 14.03 1.08
N LYS A 192 0.97 13.01 0.85
CA LYS A 192 0.40 12.17 1.93
C LYS A 192 1.51 11.39 2.64
N PHE A 193 2.46 10.84 1.91
CA PHE A 193 3.63 10.15 2.47
C PHE A 193 4.46 11.06 3.38
N GLU A 194 4.71 12.31 2.96
CA GLU A 194 5.39 13.31 3.80
C GLU A 194 4.66 13.53 5.13
N LEU A 195 3.34 13.67 5.10
CA LEU A 195 2.54 13.82 6.31
C LEU A 195 2.63 12.60 7.22
N GLU A 196 2.66 11.38 6.67
CA GLU A 196 2.82 10.15 7.44
C GLU A 196 4.24 10.00 8.01
N ILE A 197 5.26 10.53 7.36
CA ILE A 197 6.65 10.58 7.86
C ILE A 197 6.78 11.58 9.01
N ILE A 198 6.26 12.81 8.84
CA ILE A 198 6.26 13.84 9.89
C ILE A 198 5.48 13.37 11.13
N ASN A 199 4.37 12.66 10.92
CA ASN A 199 3.54 12.09 11.98
C ASN A 199 3.86 10.59 12.25
N PHE A 200 5.01 10.09 11.77
CA PHE A 200 5.63 8.90 12.36
C PHE A 200 5.90 9.22 13.84
N GLN A 201 6.34 8.36 14.75
CA GLN A 201 6.37 8.67 16.21
C GLN A 201 5.02 9.08 16.88
N LYS A 202 4.36 10.18 16.49
CA LYS A 202 3.08 10.71 17.01
C LYS A 202 2.00 10.75 15.91
N PRO A 203 1.35 9.61 15.62
CA PRO A 203 0.32 9.53 14.59
C PRO A 203 -0.85 10.48 14.86
N LYS A 204 -1.43 11.02 13.80
CA LYS A 204 -2.63 11.86 13.85
C LYS A 204 -3.75 11.20 13.06
N TYR A 205 -4.82 10.84 13.75
CA TYR A 205 -5.95 10.10 13.14
C TYR A 205 -7.23 10.94 13.04
N LYS A 206 -7.20 12.22 13.42
CA LYS A 206 -8.38 13.08 13.30
C LYS A 206 -8.53 13.53 11.85
N ILE A 207 -9.60 13.08 11.20
CA ILE A 207 -9.93 13.46 9.82
C ILE A 207 -11.28 14.17 9.75
N ASN A 208 -11.39 15.12 8.83
CA ASN A 208 -12.61 15.88 8.54
C ASN A 208 -13.21 15.53 7.18
N SER A 209 -12.52 14.74 6.36
CA SER A 209 -12.93 14.38 5.00
C SER A 209 -12.41 12.99 4.62
N LEU A 210 -13.24 12.25 3.87
CA LEU A 210 -12.85 11.00 3.19
C LEU A 210 -12.57 11.23 1.69
N LYS A 211 -12.69 12.48 1.20
CA LYS A 211 -12.45 12.85 -0.21
C LYS A 211 -11.08 12.42 -0.77
N PRO A 212 -9.97 12.37 0.00
CA PRO A 212 -8.69 11.90 -0.52
C PRO A 212 -8.73 10.49 -1.12
N ILE A 213 -9.70 9.66 -0.72
CA ILE A 213 -9.93 8.32 -1.30
C ILE A 213 -10.31 8.40 -2.79
N ASN A 214 -11.00 9.46 -3.23
CA ASN A 214 -11.36 9.60 -4.65
C ASN A 214 -10.11 9.75 -5.52
N ASN A 215 -9.13 10.54 -5.07
CA ASN A 215 -7.88 10.74 -5.81
C ASN A 215 -7.08 9.44 -5.88
N LEU A 216 -7.07 8.68 -4.78
CA LEU A 216 -6.49 7.34 -4.77
C LEU A 216 -7.17 6.39 -5.77
N LEU A 217 -8.50 6.35 -5.79
CA LEU A 217 -9.27 5.50 -6.72
C LEU A 217 -9.04 5.90 -8.18
N GLU A 218 -8.94 7.20 -8.45
CA GLU A 218 -8.58 7.74 -9.77
C GLU A 218 -7.17 7.33 -10.20
N LEU A 219 -6.19 7.39 -9.29
CA LEU A 219 -4.84 6.92 -9.54
C LEU A 219 -4.83 5.42 -9.89
N HIS A 220 -5.53 4.60 -9.08
CA HIS A 220 -5.62 3.17 -9.34
C HIS A 220 -6.35 2.86 -10.64
N ARG A 221 -7.42 3.58 -10.98
CA ARG A 221 -8.12 3.43 -12.27
C ARG A 221 -7.15 3.58 -13.44
N ARG A 222 -6.24 4.57 -13.37
CA ARG A 222 -5.20 4.80 -14.38
C ARG A 222 -4.13 3.71 -14.37
N LYS A 223 -3.67 3.29 -13.19
CA LYS A 223 -2.66 2.22 -13.05
C LYS A 223 -3.15 0.88 -13.60
N VAL A 224 -4.42 0.53 -13.37
CA VAL A 224 -4.97 -0.76 -13.78
C VAL A 224 -5.42 -0.81 -15.24
N ASP A 225 -5.70 0.32 -15.88
CA ASP A 225 -5.93 0.38 -17.33
C ASP A 225 -4.70 -0.11 -18.11
N ASP A 226 -3.51 0.04 -17.51
CA ASP A 226 -2.21 -0.37 -18.05
C ASP A 226 -1.42 -1.29 -17.14
N TYR A 227 -2.13 -2.19 -16.45
CA TYR A 227 -1.52 -3.11 -15.51
C TYR A 227 -0.51 -4.04 -16.19
N PHE A 228 0.69 -4.20 -15.63
CA PHE A 228 1.72 -5.09 -16.16
C PHE A 228 1.98 -6.27 -15.22
N TYR A 229 1.96 -7.48 -15.78
CA TYR A 229 2.35 -8.70 -15.08
C TYR A 229 3.17 -9.60 -16.00
N ALA A 230 4.34 -10.05 -15.55
CA ALA A 230 5.28 -10.87 -16.32
C ALA A 230 5.49 -10.35 -17.76
N ASP A 231 5.86 -9.06 -17.88
CA ASP A 231 6.07 -8.31 -19.13
C ASP A 231 4.86 -8.22 -20.08
N THR A 232 3.69 -8.69 -19.65
CA THR A 232 2.45 -8.65 -20.40
C THR A 232 1.56 -7.52 -19.87
N ARG A 233 1.01 -6.70 -20.78
CA ARG A 233 0.04 -5.64 -20.44
C ARG A 233 -1.37 -6.22 -20.38
N TYR A 234 -2.08 -5.93 -19.30
CA TYR A 234 -3.48 -6.27 -19.07
C TYR A 234 -4.28 -4.99 -18.94
N LYS A 235 -5.27 -4.82 -19.81
CA LYS A 235 -6.19 -3.68 -19.73
C LYS A 235 -7.37 -4.02 -18.83
N ILE A 236 -7.36 -3.54 -17.59
CA ILE A 236 -8.40 -3.82 -16.59
C ILE A 236 -9.25 -2.57 -16.39
N ILE A 237 -10.58 -2.73 -16.50
CA ILE A 237 -11.51 -1.65 -16.21
C ILE A 237 -11.77 -1.61 -14.71
N LEU A 238 -11.64 -0.44 -14.09
CA LEU A 238 -11.97 -0.20 -12.69
C LEU A 238 -13.00 0.91 -12.60
N ASP A 239 -14.20 0.54 -12.15
CA ASP A 239 -15.27 1.47 -11.84
C ASP A 239 -15.42 1.59 -10.32
N PHE A 240 -15.76 2.80 -9.86
CA PHE A 240 -15.99 3.03 -8.44
C PHE A 240 -17.17 3.97 -8.20
N ASP A 241 -17.87 3.73 -7.10
CA ASP A 241 -18.90 4.60 -6.55
C ASP A 241 -18.58 4.91 -5.09
N THR A 242 -18.63 6.18 -4.73
CA THR A 242 -18.31 6.65 -3.39
C THR A 242 -19.46 7.46 -2.80
N ASN A 243 -20.04 6.94 -1.74
CA ASN A 243 -21.06 7.62 -0.96
C ASN A 243 -20.58 7.78 0.48
N PHE A 244 -19.69 8.75 0.66
CA PHE A 244 -19.23 9.14 1.98
C PHE A 244 -19.33 10.65 2.17
N GLN A 245 -19.94 11.05 3.28
CA GLN A 245 -19.87 12.43 3.75
C GLN A 245 -19.72 12.43 5.26
N LEU A 246 -18.58 12.95 5.72
CA LEU A 246 -18.34 13.17 7.13
C LEU A 246 -19.10 14.44 7.57
N LYS A 247 -20.07 14.27 8.47
CA LYS A 247 -20.79 15.39 9.10
C LYS A 247 -20.02 16.02 10.26
N ARG A 248 -18.99 15.33 10.76
CA ARG A 248 -18.17 15.72 11.90
C ARG A 248 -16.78 15.09 11.77
N THR A 249 -15.80 15.67 12.45
CA THR A 249 -14.48 15.06 12.60
C THR A 249 -14.59 13.68 13.25
N VAL A 250 -13.84 12.72 12.72
CA VAL A 250 -13.77 11.35 13.25
C VAL A 250 -12.33 10.96 13.51
N ASN A 251 -12.12 9.99 14.40
CA ASN A 251 -10.83 9.37 14.63
C ASN A 251 -10.73 8.14 13.72
N LEU A 252 -9.91 8.22 12.67
CA LEU A 252 -9.69 7.16 11.70
C LEU A 252 -8.31 7.34 11.09
N ASN A 253 -7.48 6.30 11.13
CA ASN A 253 -6.24 6.27 10.37
C ASN A 253 -6.56 6.10 8.88
N LEU A 254 -6.64 7.21 8.16
CA LEU A 254 -7.01 7.24 6.74
C LEU A 254 -5.95 6.56 5.86
N ALA A 255 -4.66 6.67 6.20
CA ALA A 255 -3.59 6.02 5.45
C ALA A 255 -3.76 4.49 5.44
N TYR A 256 -4.20 3.90 6.56
CA TYR A 256 -4.49 2.47 6.62
C TYR A 256 -5.71 2.10 5.78
N VAL A 257 -6.74 2.94 5.74
CA VAL A 257 -7.92 2.75 4.88
C VAL A 257 -7.54 2.78 3.41
N GLU A 258 -6.72 3.75 3.00
CA GLU A 258 -6.20 3.89 1.64
C GLU A 258 -5.36 2.68 1.22
N ASN A 259 -4.50 2.18 2.11
CA ASN A 259 -3.71 0.97 1.88
C ASN A 259 -4.59 -0.29 1.74
N ILE A 260 -5.61 -0.45 2.61
CA ILE A 260 -6.60 -1.53 2.48
C ILE A 260 -7.26 -1.52 1.10
N ILE A 261 -7.73 -0.36 0.64
CA ILE A 261 -8.37 -0.22 -0.68
C ILE A 261 -7.40 -0.65 -1.78
N SER A 262 -6.16 -0.15 -1.71
CA SER A 262 -5.13 -0.42 -2.72
C SER A 262 -4.73 -1.89 -2.79
N ASN A 263 -4.57 -2.55 -1.64
CA ASN A 263 -4.28 -3.98 -1.59
C ASN A 263 -5.42 -4.83 -2.16
N LEU A 264 -6.68 -4.45 -1.92
CA LEU A 264 -7.83 -5.17 -2.48
C LEU A 264 -7.95 -4.99 -4.00
N ILE A 265 -7.57 -3.82 -4.53
CA ILE A 265 -7.45 -3.58 -5.97
C ILE A 265 -6.35 -4.47 -6.56
N GLU A 266 -5.16 -4.47 -5.95
CA GLU A 266 -4.01 -5.26 -6.39
C GLU A 266 -4.34 -6.76 -6.41
N GLN A 267 -4.93 -7.27 -5.33
CA GLN A 267 -5.41 -8.65 -5.27
C GLN A 267 -6.41 -8.94 -6.38
N SER A 268 -7.33 -8.02 -6.66
CA SER A 268 -8.34 -8.18 -7.71
C SER A 268 -7.72 -8.21 -9.12
N CYS A 269 -6.67 -7.44 -9.38
CA CYS A 269 -5.90 -7.53 -10.62
C CYS A 269 -5.28 -8.93 -10.78
N MET A 270 -4.71 -9.46 -9.70
CA MET A 270 -4.11 -10.80 -9.68
C MET A 270 -5.15 -11.90 -9.90
N ASP A 271 -6.34 -11.79 -9.31
CA ASP A 271 -7.44 -12.72 -9.56
C ASP A 271 -7.84 -12.75 -11.04
N ILE A 272 -7.95 -11.57 -11.67
CA ILE A 272 -8.26 -11.42 -13.09
C ILE A 272 -7.20 -12.08 -13.97
N ILE A 273 -5.92 -11.80 -13.72
CA ILE A 273 -4.81 -12.38 -14.47
C ILE A 273 -4.80 -13.91 -14.32
N LYS A 274 -4.96 -14.42 -13.09
CA LYS A 274 -5.04 -15.86 -12.83
C LYS A 274 -6.19 -16.51 -13.62
N LYS A 275 -7.33 -15.82 -13.78
CA LYS A 275 -8.45 -16.32 -14.59
C LYS A 275 -8.08 -16.38 -16.06
N GLU A 276 -7.47 -15.33 -16.59
CA GLU A 276 -7.09 -15.28 -18.00
C GLU A 276 -6.06 -16.35 -18.36
N LEU A 277 -5.06 -16.54 -17.50
CA LEU A 277 -4.05 -17.59 -17.68
C LEU A 277 -4.65 -19.00 -17.70
N LYS A 278 -5.75 -19.24 -16.97
CA LYS A 278 -6.39 -20.56 -16.85
C LYS A 278 -7.53 -20.80 -17.84
N LYS A 279 -8.31 -19.76 -18.17
CA LYS A 279 -9.56 -19.86 -18.96
C LYS A 279 -9.48 -19.12 -20.31
N GLY A 280 -8.36 -18.47 -20.62
CA GLY A 280 -8.19 -17.67 -21.83
C GLY A 280 -8.81 -16.27 -21.69
N LYS A 281 -9.08 -15.62 -22.83
CA LYS A 281 -9.55 -14.21 -22.86
C LYS A 281 -10.84 -14.03 -22.05
N VAL A 282 -10.78 -13.15 -21.05
CA VAL A 282 -11.93 -12.76 -20.22
C VAL A 282 -12.14 -11.25 -20.27
N GLN A 283 -13.36 -10.82 -19.97
CA GLN A 283 -13.59 -9.43 -19.56
C GLN A 283 -12.82 -9.18 -18.26
N LYS A 284 -12.17 -8.02 -18.14
CA LYS A 284 -11.34 -7.66 -16.99
C LYS A 284 -11.98 -6.47 -16.28
N PHE A 285 -12.67 -6.72 -15.19
CA PHE A 285 -13.49 -5.72 -14.54
C PHE A 285 -13.40 -5.80 -13.02
N ILE A 286 -13.19 -4.64 -12.40
CA ILE A 286 -13.20 -4.43 -10.96
C ILE A 286 -14.23 -3.34 -10.66
N SER A 287 -15.14 -3.59 -9.71
CA SER A 287 -16.07 -2.58 -9.20
C SER A 287 -15.85 -2.32 -7.72
N ILE A 288 -15.80 -1.05 -7.34
CA ILE A 288 -15.58 -0.64 -5.96
C ILE A 288 -16.76 0.19 -5.47
N LEU A 289 -17.28 -0.13 -4.30
CA LEU A 289 -18.31 0.65 -3.62
C LEU A 289 -17.82 1.03 -2.23
N ILE A 290 -17.75 2.33 -1.94
CA ILE A 290 -17.35 2.82 -0.62
C ILE A 290 -18.47 3.65 -0.03
N ASN A 291 -19.03 3.17 1.08
CA ASN A 291 -20.14 3.80 1.77
C ASN A 291 -19.74 4.18 3.20
N TYR A 292 -20.06 5.40 3.61
CA TYR A 292 -19.98 5.80 5.02
C TYR A 292 -21.36 6.14 5.55
N ASN A 293 -21.89 5.31 6.45
CA ASN A 293 -23.21 5.51 7.04
C ASN A 293 -23.22 5.14 8.53
N LYS A 294 -23.88 5.94 9.36
CA LYS A 294 -24.02 5.71 10.82
C LYS A 294 -22.71 5.38 11.55
N ASN A 295 -21.59 5.99 11.13
CA ASN A 295 -20.23 5.74 11.64
C ASN A 295 -19.63 4.37 11.26
N LYS A 296 -20.20 3.68 10.28
CA LYS A 296 -19.60 2.51 9.66
C LYS A 296 -19.07 2.90 8.30
N LEU A 297 -17.79 2.65 8.06
CA LEU A 297 -17.17 2.70 6.75
C LEU A 297 -17.23 1.29 6.16
N GLN A 298 -17.87 1.15 5.01
CA GLN A 298 -17.96 -0.09 4.25
C GLN A 298 -17.23 0.10 2.93
N ILE A 299 -16.35 -0.85 2.61
CA ILE A 299 -15.60 -0.92 1.35
C ILE A 299 -15.90 -2.28 0.74
N ILE A 300 -16.43 -2.30 -0.48
CA ILE A 300 -16.71 -3.53 -1.22
C ILE A 300 -15.95 -3.47 -2.52
N VAL A 301 -15.09 -4.46 -2.79
CA VAL A 301 -14.37 -4.63 -4.05
C VAL A 301 -14.82 -5.95 -4.66
N LYS A 302 -15.42 -5.89 -5.84
CA LYS A 302 -15.81 -7.08 -6.62
C LYS A 302 -14.96 -7.14 -7.87
N ASN A 303 -14.56 -8.34 -8.25
CA ASN A 303 -13.89 -8.58 -9.52
C ASN A 303 -14.46 -9.81 -10.20
N ASN A 304 -14.35 -9.85 -11.52
CA ASN A 304 -14.76 -11.00 -12.32
C ASN A 304 -13.61 -11.99 -12.59
N GLY A 305 -12.64 -12.04 -11.69
CA GLY A 305 -11.42 -12.85 -11.74
C GLY A 305 -11.62 -14.31 -11.30
N PHE A 306 -10.51 -14.94 -10.93
CA PHE A 306 -10.43 -16.36 -10.61
C PHE A 306 -11.11 -16.65 -9.28
N GLU A 307 -12.04 -17.61 -9.29
CA GLU A 307 -12.75 -18.05 -8.09
C GLU A 307 -11.86 -19.00 -7.28
N VAL A 308 -11.53 -18.60 -6.07
CA VAL A 308 -10.76 -19.43 -5.14
C VAL A 308 -11.71 -20.45 -4.51
N GLY A 309 -11.54 -21.73 -4.83
CA GLY A 309 -12.45 -22.79 -4.35
C GLY A 309 -12.55 -22.87 -2.82
N ASP A 310 -11.41 -22.76 -2.13
CA ASP A 310 -11.35 -22.67 -0.67
C ASP A 310 -10.69 -21.35 -0.24
N ILE A 311 -11.51 -20.44 0.27
CA ILE A 311 -11.14 -19.09 0.68
C ILE A 311 -10.14 -19.12 1.85
N TYR A 312 -10.12 -20.17 2.68
CA TYR A 312 -9.16 -20.28 3.77
C TYR A 312 -7.71 -20.31 3.28
N ASN A 313 -7.48 -20.77 2.03
CA ASN A 313 -6.16 -20.74 1.42
C ASN A 313 -5.61 -19.33 1.27
N LEU A 314 -6.44 -18.28 1.20
CA LEU A 314 -5.99 -16.89 1.11
C LEU A 314 -5.41 -16.36 2.43
N PHE A 315 -5.63 -17.06 3.54
CA PHE A 315 -5.09 -16.68 4.85
C PHE A 315 -3.85 -17.50 5.25
N MET A 316 -3.36 -18.39 4.37
CA MET A 316 -2.13 -19.15 4.61
C MET A 316 -0.92 -18.22 4.49
N LEU A 317 -0.01 -18.27 5.46
CA LEU A 317 1.21 -17.45 5.50
C LEU A 317 2.20 -17.87 4.40
N ASN A 318 2.11 -17.22 3.24
CA ASN A 318 3.06 -17.34 2.13
C ASN A 318 3.08 -16.03 1.33
N SER A 319 4.09 -15.88 0.47
CA SER A 319 4.28 -14.66 -0.35
C SER A 319 3.12 -14.38 -1.29
N GLU A 320 2.45 -15.41 -1.83
CA GLU A 320 1.31 -15.22 -2.74
C GLU A 320 0.10 -14.57 -2.06
N ASN A 321 -0.05 -14.80 -0.75
CA ASN A 321 -1.15 -14.29 0.06
C ASN A 321 -0.80 -13.03 0.85
N LYS A 322 0.43 -12.52 0.72
CA LYS A 322 0.94 -11.39 1.47
C LYS A 322 -0.05 -10.22 1.49
N THR A 323 -0.58 -9.84 0.33
CA THR A 323 -1.52 -8.73 0.16
C THR A 323 -2.77 -8.89 1.03
N ILE A 324 -3.35 -10.09 1.09
CA ILE A 324 -4.53 -10.37 1.92
C ILE A 324 -4.19 -10.37 3.41
N ILE A 325 -3.06 -10.95 3.80
CA ILE A 325 -2.61 -10.99 5.21
C ILE A 325 -2.33 -9.57 5.72
N GLU A 326 -1.61 -8.76 4.95
CA GLU A 326 -1.33 -7.36 5.31
C GLU A 326 -2.63 -6.55 5.38
N THR A 327 -3.55 -6.74 4.44
CA THR A 327 -4.89 -6.13 4.50
C THR A 327 -5.63 -6.51 5.78
N LYS A 328 -5.64 -7.81 6.13
CA LYS A 328 -6.28 -8.31 7.35
C LYS A 328 -5.69 -7.65 8.60
N ASN A 329 -4.38 -7.48 8.68
CA ASN A 329 -3.72 -6.81 9.80
C ASN A 329 -4.14 -5.34 9.94
N LEU A 330 -4.21 -4.60 8.83
CA LEU A 330 -4.67 -3.22 8.84
C LEU A 330 -6.14 -3.10 9.24
N VAL A 331 -7.00 -3.98 8.70
CA VAL A 331 -8.42 -4.04 9.06
C VAL A 331 -8.58 -4.32 10.56
N ASN A 332 -7.86 -5.30 11.10
CA ASN A 332 -7.85 -5.59 12.54
C ASN A 332 -7.35 -4.40 13.38
N SER A 333 -6.31 -3.69 12.91
CA SER A 333 -5.78 -2.49 13.57
C SER A 333 -6.80 -1.35 13.63
N LEU A 334 -7.78 -1.35 12.72
CA LEU A 334 -8.89 -0.40 12.69
C LEU A 334 -10.15 -0.92 13.40
N ASN A 335 -10.07 -2.04 14.14
CA ASN A 335 -11.23 -2.73 14.73
C ASN A 335 -12.32 -3.04 13.70
N GLY A 336 -11.90 -3.36 12.46
CA GLY A 336 -12.78 -3.74 11.37
C GLY A 336 -12.86 -5.26 11.17
N GLU A 337 -13.63 -5.65 10.17
CA GLU A 337 -13.81 -7.02 9.71
C GLU A 337 -13.61 -7.10 8.19
N LEU A 338 -12.86 -8.11 7.74
CA LEU A 338 -12.68 -8.45 6.33
C LEU A 338 -13.42 -9.77 6.07
N SER A 339 -14.41 -9.74 5.18
CA SER A 339 -15.06 -10.92 4.64
C SER A 339 -14.73 -11.09 3.16
N ILE A 340 -14.55 -12.34 2.74
CA ILE A 340 -14.24 -12.71 1.36
C ILE A 340 -15.28 -13.73 0.94
N GLU A 341 -15.91 -13.49 -0.21
CA GLU A 341 -16.94 -14.35 -0.78
C GLU A 341 -16.56 -14.71 -2.22
N THR A 342 -16.72 -15.98 -2.57
CA THR A 342 -16.68 -16.43 -3.96
C THR A 342 -18.09 -16.42 -4.50
N LYS A 343 -18.26 -15.88 -5.71
CA LYS A 343 -19.53 -15.94 -6.42
C LYS A 343 -19.33 -16.76 -7.67
N GLU A 344 -19.99 -17.92 -7.70
CA GLU A 344 -19.83 -18.89 -8.77
C GLU A 344 -20.11 -18.25 -10.13
N ASN A 345 -19.16 -18.35 -11.05
CA ASN A 345 -19.16 -17.71 -12.37
C ASN A 345 -19.14 -16.17 -12.39
N GLU A 346 -19.17 -15.50 -11.24
CA GLU A 346 -19.11 -14.03 -11.14
C GLU A 346 -17.74 -13.53 -10.64
N GLY A 347 -16.95 -14.35 -9.96
CA GLY A 347 -15.60 -14.01 -9.48
C GLY A 347 -15.51 -13.89 -7.95
N MET A 348 -14.78 -12.88 -7.47
CA MET A 348 -14.48 -12.67 -6.05
C MET A 348 -15.11 -11.37 -5.53
N GLN A 349 -15.54 -11.36 -4.27
CA GLN A 349 -15.98 -10.17 -3.55
C GLN A 349 -15.23 -10.06 -2.22
N TYR A 350 -14.51 -8.95 -2.05
CA TYR A 350 -13.85 -8.55 -0.81
C TYR A 350 -14.68 -7.46 -0.14
N SER A 351 -15.01 -7.63 1.13
CA SER A 351 -15.83 -6.68 1.88
C SER A 351 -15.16 -6.33 3.20
N VAL A 352 -14.94 -5.05 3.44
CA VAL A 352 -14.37 -4.52 4.68
C VAL A 352 -15.41 -3.63 5.36
N VAL A 353 -15.60 -3.85 6.66
CA VAL A 353 -16.45 -3.02 7.51
C VAL A 353 -15.64 -2.51 8.69
N ILE A 354 -15.58 -1.19 8.88
CA ILE A 354 -14.85 -0.53 9.97
C ILE A 354 -15.84 0.28 10.80
N ASP A 355 -15.88 0.03 12.11
CA ASP A 355 -16.66 0.85 13.06
C ASP A 355 -15.82 2.04 13.55
N VAL A 356 -16.14 3.22 13.04
CA VAL A 356 -15.42 4.46 13.29
C VAL A 356 -15.73 5.02 14.70
N LYS A 357 -16.75 4.51 15.42
CA LYS A 357 -17.01 4.93 16.81
C LYS A 357 -15.97 4.41 17.80
N ASN A 358 -15.33 3.28 17.50
CA ASN A 358 -14.49 2.55 18.45
C ASN A 358 -12.99 2.77 18.23
N GLN A 359 -12.60 3.85 17.56
CA GLN A 359 -11.20 4.18 17.30
C GLN A 359 -10.66 5.09 18.41
N ILE A 360 -9.67 4.61 19.17
CA ILE A 360 -8.97 5.36 20.24
C ILE A 360 -7.69 5.96 19.68
#